data_AF-A0A957XHQ0-F1
#
_entry.id   AF-A0A957XHQ0-F1
#
_cell.length_a   1.000
_cell.length_b   1.000
_cell.length_c   1.000
_cell.angle_alpha   90.00
_cell.angle_beta   90.00
_cell.angle_gamma   90.00
#
_symmetry.space_group_name_H-M   'P 1'
#
loop_
_entity.id
_entity.type
_entity.pdbx_description
1 polymer ?
#
loop_
_entity_poly.entity_id
_entity_poly.type
_entity_poly.pdbx_seq_one_letter_code
_entity_poly.pdbx_strand_id
1 'polypeptide(L)'
;MASKEQIQKLIFNNNRRLQVLKEQQSLKGYNVAPETVLEIEDIEASIQSLQTQLTELIFEEVRADAPLVHLYTFGQPPAKVPEQAIVLDWRDKFEVTPPRTIPSPELWQSDLVPKILDLPNQVDGPGLIRLYGLGALSVAFTFGSAFREVGRYLLEVEQFFAGKSHFWYSDETPPGGQMAPEFVPHYLAGNPAATDGAVIVYAAPKQSLAEITASVGRYWGEADIFKAALDGTGASEKLKGVLVLEAEMASKKKQGLQSWEAAVLARQSGRPLADFINQTKPEKLHLFLAVPFGLAVFLGHQWNALNKKVQCYEWIGGDTIYAPAGELQF
;
A
#
# COMPACT_ATOMS: atom_id res chain seq x y z
N MET A 1 10.88 1.62 -29.93
CA MET A 1 11.14 0.46 -29.05
C MET A 1 11.02 -0.80 -29.89
N ALA A 2 11.81 -1.84 -29.61
CA ALA A 2 11.66 -3.12 -30.28
C ALA A 2 10.35 -3.78 -29.85
N SER A 3 9.66 -4.46 -30.77
CA SER A 3 8.44 -5.21 -30.46
C SER A 3 8.76 -6.46 -29.63
N LYS A 4 7.76 -6.98 -28.90
CA LYS A 4 7.84 -8.23 -28.13
C LYS A 4 8.43 -9.38 -28.93
N GLU A 5 7.97 -9.58 -30.16
CA GLU A 5 8.48 -10.60 -31.08
C GLU A 5 9.96 -10.38 -31.43
N GLN A 6 10.38 -9.13 -31.62
CA GLN A 6 11.78 -8.80 -31.89
C GLN A 6 12.68 -9.10 -30.68
N ILE A 7 12.23 -8.77 -29.46
CA ILE A 7 12.99 -9.06 -28.23
C ILE A 7 13.09 -10.57 -27.99
N GLN A 8 11.99 -11.32 -28.15
CA GLN A 8 12.01 -12.79 -28.04
C GLN A 8 12.96 -13.42 -29.06
N LYS A 9 12.97 -12.92 -30.29
CA LYS A 9 13.90 -13.38 -31.33
C LYS A 9 15.36 -13.07 -30.98
N LEU A 10 15.64 -11.92 -30.38
CA LEU A 10 16.98 -11.55 -29.91
C LEU A 10 17.44 -12.46 -28.76
N ILE A 11 16.58 -12.71 -27.77
CA ILE A 11 16.86 -13.66 -26.68
C ILE A 11 17.16 -15.05 -27.22
N PHE A 12 16.36 -15.53 -28.17
CA PHE A 12 16.58 -16.84 -28.80
C PHE A 12 17.95 -16.91 -29.51
N ASN A 13 18.30 -15.89 -30.30
CA ASN A 13 19.58 -15.84 -31.01
C ASN A 13 20.78 -15.77 -30.05
N ASN A 14 20.68 -14.95 -29.00
CA ASN A 14 21.72 -14.82 -27.98
C ASN A 14 21.91 -16.13 -27.21
N ASN A 15 20.84 -16.81 -26.81
CA ASN A 15 20.92 -18.13 -26.17
C ASN A 15 21.59 -19.17 -27.06
N ARG A 16 21.27 -19.18 -28.37
CA ARG A 16 21.92 -20.09 -29.33
C ARG A 16 23.42 -19.81 -29.44
N ARG A 17 23.83 -18.54 -29.48
CA ARG A 17 25.25 -18.16 -29.52
C ARG A 17 25.96 -18.52 -28.21
N LEU A 18 25.33 -18.23 -27.07
CA LEU A 18 25.83 -18.56 -25.74
C LEU A 18 26.10 -20.06 -25.60
N GLN A 19 25.18 -20.90 -26.07
CA GLN A 19 25.34 -22.35 -26.04
C GLN A 19 26.58 -22.80 -26.82
N VAL A 20 26.77 -22.30 -28.04
CA VAL A 20 27.95 -22.63 -28.87
C VAL A 20 29.25 -22.20 -28.19
N LEU A 21 29.28 -21.02 -27.57
CA LEU A 21 30.47 -20.52 -26.86
C LEU A 21 30.77 -21.35 -25.61
N LYS A 22 29.75 -21.74 -24.84
CA LYS A 22 29.88 -22.62 -23.67
C LYS A 22 30.37 -24.02 -24.05
N GLU A 23 29.91 -24.58 -25.17
CA GLU A 23 30.42 -25.84 -25.71
C GLU A 23 31.90 -25.71 -26.11
N GLN A 24 32.29 -24.61 -26.76
CA GLN A 24 33.71 -24.34 -27.10
C GLN A 24 34.58 -24.19 -25.85
N GLN A 25 34.09 -23.49 -24.83
CA GLN A 25 34.78 -23.35 -23.54
C GLN A 25 34.94 -24.72 -22.87
N SER A 26 33.89 -25.55 -22.86
CA SER A 26 33.93 -26.90 -22.30
C SER A 26 34.93 -27.81 -23.03
N LEU A 27 35.04 -27.68 -24.36
CA LEU A 27 35.96 -28.50 -25.17
C LEU A 27 37.43 -28.07 -25.01
N LYS A 28 37.69 -26.77 -24.85
CA LYS A 28 39.05 -26.21 -24.76
C LYS A 28 39.58 -26.11 -23.33
N GLY A 29 38.70 -26.13 -22.32
CA GLY A 29 39.07 -26.01 -20.92
C GLY A 29 39.93 -24.77 -20.65
N TYR A 30 41.10 -24.97 -20.04
CA TYR A 30 42.06 -23.89 -19.74
C TYR A 30 42.67 -23.19 -20.97
N ASN A 31 42.51 -23.76 -22.18
CA ASN A 31 43.01 -23.17 -23.43
C ASN A 31 41.95 -22.35 -24.18
N VAL A 32 40.82 -22.02 -23.54
CA VAL A 32 39.82 -21.13 -24.13
C VAL A 32 40.40 -19.73 -24.33
N ALA A 33 40.12 -19.11 -25.47
CA ALA A 33 40.61 -17.77 -25.75
C ALA A 33 39.91 -16.75 -24.83
N PRO A 34 40.62 -15.75 -24.28
CA PRO A 34 40.01 -14.74 -23.41
C PRO A 34 38.82 -14.02 -24.06
N GLU A 35 38.85 -13.81 -25.39
CA GLU A 35 37.75 -13.16 -26.11
C GLU A 35 36.45 -13.99 -26.02
N THR A 36 36.55 -15.32 -25.98
CA THR A 36 35.38 -16.21 -25.82
C THR A 36 34.75 -16.07 -24.43
N VAL A 37 35.54 -15.85 -23.39
CA VAL A 37 35.04 -15.66 -22.02
C VAL A 37 34.32 -14.31 -21.89
N LEU A 38 34.92 -13.24 -22.42
CA LEU A 38 34.29 -11.92 -22.44
C LEU A 38 32.99 -11.91 -23.27
N GLU A 39 32.98 -12.58 -24.42
CA GLU A 39 31.77 -12.69 -25.24
C GLU A 39 30.64 -13.44 -24.52
N ILE A 40 30.97 -14.44 -23.70
CA ILE A 40 29.99 -15.13 -22.84
C ILE A 40 29.38 -14.14 -21.83
N GLU A 41 30.21 -13.40 -21.10
CA GLU A 41 29.76 -12.42 -20.10
C GLU A 41 28.87 -11.33 -20.72
N ASP A 42 29.28 -10.79 -21.88
CA ASP A 42 28.52 -9.77 -22.61
C ASP A 42 27.16 -10.29 -23.08
N ILE A 43 27.11 -11.53 -23.60
CA ILE A 43 25.86 -12.14 -24.05
C ILE A 43 24.94 -12.44 -22.87
N GLU A 44 25.47 -12.90 -21.74
CA GLU A 44 24.69 -13.13 -20.53
C GLU A 44 24.06 -11.81 -20.00
N ALA A 45 24.85 -10.74 -19.93
CA ALA A 45 24.35 -9.41 -19.59
C ALA A 45 23.29 -8.91 -20.59
N SER A 46 23.50 -9.16 -21.89
CA SER A 46 22.53 -8.81 -22.94
C SER A 46 21.22 -9.57 -22.79
N ILE A 47 21.27 -10.89 -22.52
CA ILE A 47 20.08 -11.71 -22.27
C ILE A 47 19.32 -11.19 -21.06
N GLN A 48 20.02 -10.88 -19.96
CA GLN A 48 19.38 -10.33 -18.76
C GLN A 48 18.67 -9.00 -19.06
N SER A 49 19.33 -8.08 -19.77
CA SER A 49 18.73 -6.81 -20.17
C SER A 49 17.49 -6.99 -21.07
N LEU A 50 17.56 -7.90 -22.05
CA LEU A 50 16.44 -8.19 -22.94
C LEU A 50 15.28 -8.87 -22.20
N GLN A 51 15.56 -9.72 -21.20
CA GLN A 51 14.55 -10.33 -20.34
C GLN A 51 13.83 -9.28 -19.49
N THR A 52 14.56 -8.29 -18.96
CA THR A 52 13.96 -7.14 -18.27
C THR A 52 13.03 -6.37 -19.20
N GLN A 53 13.49 -6.00 -20.40
CA GLN A 53 12.66 -5.28 -21.39
C GLN A 53 11.43 -6.09 -21.84
N LEU A 54 11.59 -7.41 -22.02
CA LEU A 54 10.46 -8.28 -22.37
C LEU A 54 9.44 -8.35 -21.23
N THR A 55 9.92 -8.40 -19.98
CA THR A 55 9.05 -8.39 -18.79
C THR A 55 8.28 -7.08 -18.71
N GLU A 56 8.95 -5.94 -18.92
CA GLU A 56 8.33 -4.62 -18.98
C GLU A 56 7.25 -4.53 -20.07
N LEU A 57 7.53 -4.98 -21.29
CA LEU A 57 6.55 -4.99 -22.39
C LEU A 57 5.35 -5.91 -22.12
N ILE A 58 5.59 -7.11 -21.59
CA ILE A 58 4.51 -8.02 -21.19
C ILE A 58 3.68 -7.38 -20.08
N PHE A 59 4.32 -6.70 -19.14
CA PHE A 59 3.64 -6.02 -18.05
C PHE A 59 2.83 -4.82 -18.55
N GLU A 60 3.32 -4.07 -19.54
CA GLU A 60 2.57 -3.02 -20.23
C GLU A 60 1.36 -3.57 -21.01
N GLU A 61 1.49 -4.72 -21.69
CA GLU A 61 0.37 -5.40 -22.35
C GLU A 61 -0.69 -5.86 -21.33
N VAL A 62 -0.28 -6.50 -20.23
CA VAL A 62 -1.19 -6.92 -19.14
C VAL A 62 -1.84 -5.71 -18.45
N ARG A 63 -1.15 -4.58 -18.37
CA ARG A 63 -1.68 -3.31 -17.84
C ARG A 63 -2.76 -2.68 -18.73
N ALA A 64 -2.83 -3.01 -20.02
CA ALA A 64 -3.82 -2.41 -20.92
C ALA A 64 -5.25 -2.91 -20.63
N ASP A 65 -5.38 -4.19 -20.26
CA ASP A 65 -6.67 -4.86 -20.04
C ASP A 65 -7.02 -5.04 -18.55
N ALA A 66 -6.23 -4.47 -17.64
CA ALA A 66 -6.46 -4.55 -16.21
C ALA A 66 -7.85 -3.99 -15.83
N PRO A 67 -8.66 -4.72 -15.04
CA PRO A 67 -9.92 -4.22 -14.53
C PRO A 67 -9.74 -2.85 -13.85
N LEU A 68 -10.56 -1.90 -14.28
CA LEU A 68 -10.52 -0.51 -13.84
C LEU A 68 -11.64 -0.25 -12.84
N VAL A 69 -11.28 0.18 -11.64
CA VAL A 69 -12.20 0.63 -10.61
C VAL A 69 -12.04 2.13 -10.42
N HIS A 70 -13.15 2.86 -10.55
CA HIS A 70 -13.28 4.25 -10.17
C HIS A 70 -13.91 4.35 -8.78
N LEU A 71 -13.21 4.94 -7.82
CA LEU A 71 -13.70 5.12 -6.46
C LEU A 71 -13.61 6.57 -6.03
N TYR A 72 -14.74 7.19 -5.74
CA TYR A 72 -14.79 8.58 -5.33
C TYR A 72 -15.67 8.75 -4.10
N THR A 73 -15.07 9.21 -3.00
CA THR A 73 -15.84 9.82 -1.90
C THR A 73 -15.72 11.34 -1.94
N PHE A 74 -14.75 11.88 -2.70
CA PHE A 74 -14.65 13.30 -3.00
C PHE A 74 -13.81 13.56 -4.26
N GLY A 75 -13.67 14.84 -4.62
CA GLY A 75 -13.05 15.25 -5.87
C GLY A 75 -14.00 15.16 -7.06
N GLN A 76 -13.45 15.21 -8.26
CA GLN A 76 -14.20 15.10 -9.51
C GLN A 76 -13.74 13.84 -10.26
N PRO A 77 -14.66 12.93 -10.63
CA PRO A 77 -14.35 11.84 -11.52
C PRO A 77 -13.95 12.39 -12.90
N PRO A 78 -13.24 11.61 -13.73
CA PRO A 78 -12.96 12.02 -15.09
C PRO A 78 -14.28 12.23 -15.87
N ALA A 79 -14.25 13.18 -16.82
CA ALA A 79 -15.43 13.51 -17.62
C ALA A 79 -15.95 12.34 -18.48
N LYS A 80 -15.09 11.34 -18.74
CA LYS A 80 -15.44 10.10 -19.42
C LYS A 80 -14.81 8.95 -18.64
N VAL A 81 -15.65 8.00 -18.25
CA VAL A 81 -15.26 6.73 -17.65
C VAL A 81 -15.50 5.64 -18.70
N PRO A 82 -14.56 4.70 -18.92
CA PRO A 82 -14.79 3.56 -19.81
C PRO A 82 -16.01 2.75 -19.39
N GLU A 83 -16.77 2.23 -20.35
CA GLU A 83 -18.04 1.52 -20.09
C GLU A 83 -17.84 0.24 -19.26
N GLN A 84 -16.68 -0.40 -19.42
CA GLN A 84 -16.29 -1.60 -18.68
C GLN A 84 -15.76 -1.32 -17.26
N ALA A 85 -15.61 -0.06 -16.87
CA ALA A 85 -15.07 0.28 -15.55
C ALA A 85 -16.13 0.13 -14.46
N ILE A 86 -15.73 -0.42 -13.32
CA ILE A 86 -16.58 -0.49 -12.14
C ILE A 86 -16.54 0.87 -11.44
N VAL A 87 -17.70 1.48 -11.18
CA VAL A 87 -17.77 2.83 -10.60
C VAL A 87 -18.45 2.79 -9.23
N LEU A 88 -17.69 3.18 -8.21
CA LEU A 88 -18.16 3.46 -6.85
C LEU A 88 -18.08 4.97 -6.61
N ASP A 89 -19.12 5.70 -6.99
CA ASP A 89 -19.26 7.14 -6.71
C ASP A 89 -20.18 7.34 -5.50
N TRP A 90 -19.58 7.79 -4.40
CA TRP A 90 -20.26 8.05 -3.13
C TRP A 90 -20.06 9.49 -2.65
N ARG A 91 -19.74 10.41 -3.56
CA ARG A 91 -19.53 11.83 -3.21
C ARG A 91 -20.78 12.47 -2.60
N ASP A 92 -21.95 11.93 -2.87
CA ASP A 92 -23.23 12.32 -2.26
C ASP A 92 -23.37 11.87 -0.80
N LYS A 93 -22.54 10.92 -0.34
CA LYS A 93 -22.56 10.38 1.03
C LYS A 93 -21.50 10.99 1.95
N PHE A 94 -20.58 11.79 1.40
CA PHE A 94 -19.46 12.39 2.13
C PHE A 94 -19.44 13.90 1.92
N GLU A 95 -19.27 14.66 2.99
CA GLU A 95 -19.04 16.11 2.92
C GLU A 95 -17.59 16.43 3.26
N VAL A 96 -16.88 17.08 2.33
CA VAL A 96 -15.44 17.37 2.47
C VAL A 96 -15.11 18.72 3.08
N THR A 97 -16.10 19.61 3.16
CA THR A 97 -15.94 20.92 3.77
C THR A 97 -15.96 20.75 5.29
N PRO A 98 -14.94 21.20 6.03
CA PRO A 98 -14.95 21.12 7.48
C PRO A 98 -16.14 21.88 8.11
N PRO A 99 -16.82 21.30 9.13
CA PRO A 99 -16.61 19.96 9.64
C PRO A 99 -17.08 18.91 8.62
N ARG A 100 -16.20 17.94 8.31
CA ARG A 100 -16.51 16.89 7.35
C ARG A 100 -17.59 16.00 7.93
N THR A 101 -18.54 15.62 7.10
CA THR A 101 -19.55 14.63 7.46
C THR A 101 -19.20 13.34 6.72
N ILE A 102 -19.14 12.23 7.47
CA ILE A 102 -18.94 10.89 6.92
C ILE A 102 -20.24 10.07 7.08
N PRO A 103 -20.44 9.01 6.28
CA PRO A 103 -21.51 8.05 6.46
C PRO A 103 -21.57 7.50 7.89
N SER A 104 -22.79 7.19 8.37
CA SER A 104 -22.95 6.53 9.66
C SER A 104 -22.35 5.11 9.64
N PRO A 105 -21.94 4.56 10.80
CA PRO A 105 -21.45 3.18 10.88
C PRO A 105 -22.42 2.15 10.27
N GLU A 106 -23.72 2.36 10.40
CA GLU A 106 -24.75 1.50 9.81
C GLU A 106 -24.70 1.53 8.28
N LEU A 107 -24.54 2.71 7.66
CA LEU A 107 -24.41 2.83 6.21
C LEU A 107 -23.09 2.21 5.71
N TRP A 108 -22.01 2.35 6.48
CA TRP A 108 -20.76 1.65 6.18
C TRP A 108 -20.95 0.14 6.12
N GLN A 109 -21.56 -0.46 7.15
CA GLN A 109 -21.69 -1.91 7.26
C GLN A 109 -22.77 -2.51 6.36
N SER A 110 -23.84 -1.76 6.08
CA SER A 110 -24.95 -2.25 5.24
C SER A 110 -24.73 -2.02 3.74
N ASP A 111 -23.89 -1.06 3.34
CA ASP A 111 -23.74 -0.66 1.94
C ASP A 111 -22.28 -0.57 1.49
N LEU A 112 -21.48 0.28 2.12
CA LEU A 112 -20.16 0.64 1.57
C LEU A 112 -19.13 -0.50 1.66
N VAL A 113 -18.95 -1.08 2.85
CA VAL A 113 -18.00 -2.18 3.07
C VAL A 113 -18.38 -3.40 2.22
N PRO A 114 -19.64 -3.89 2.23
CA PRO A 114 -20.03 -5.03 1.39
C PRO A 114 -19.76 -4.80 -0.10
N LYS A 115 -20.06 -3.60 -0.64
CA LYS A 115 -19.82 -3.29 -2.06
C LYS A 115 -18.36 -3.33 -2.45
N ILE A 116 -17.45 -2.89 -1.57
CA ILE A 116 -16.01 -2.96 -1.83
C ILE A 116 -15.51 -4.40 -1.75
N LEU A 117 -15.95 -5.14 -0.73
CA LEU A 117 -15.54 -6.53 -0.54
C LEU A 117 -16.08 -7.47 -1.62
N ASP A 118 -17.13 -7.08 -2.34
CA ASP A 118 -17.66 -7.81 -3.49
C ASP A 118 -16.93 -7.53 -4.82
N LEU A 119 -16.09 -6.48 -4.89
CA LEU A 119 -15.36 -6.13 -6.11
C LEU A 119 -14.53 -7.29 -6.71
N PRO A 120 -13.85 -8.16 -5.93
CA PRO A 120 -13.17 -9.33 -6.49
C PRO A 120 -14.07 -10.29 -7.27
N ASN A 121 -15.38 -10.32 -6.99
CA ASN A 121 -16.35 -11.15 -7.74
C ASN A 121 -16.81 -10.49 -9.06
N GLN A 122 -16.47 -9.22 -9.26
CA GLN A 122 -16.85 -8.43 -10.44
C GLN A 122 -15.73 -8.34 -11.47
N VAL A 123 -14.57 -8.95 -11.19
CA VAL A 123 -13.39 -8.98 -12.07
C VAL A 123 -13.04 -10.42 -12.44
N ASP A 124 -12.39 -10.61 -13.59
CA ASP A 124 -12.04 -11.92 -14.14
C ASP A 124 -10.81 -12.55 -13.44
N GLY A 125 -10.93 -12.79 -12.13
CA GLY A 125 -9.94 -13.49 -11.34
C GLY A 125 -8.72 -12.64 -10.91
N PRO A 126 -7.70 -13.30 -10.34
CA PRO A 126 -6.54 -12.62 -9.79
C PRO A 126 -5.65 -12.02 -10.87
N GLY A 127 -5.14 -10.81 -10.62
CA GLY A 127 -4.30 -10.09 -11.56
C GLY A 127 -4.07 -8.65 -11.14
N LEU A 128 -3.65 -7.81 -12.08
CA LEU A 128 -3.51 -6.38 -11.83
C LEU A 128 -4.89 -5.72 -11.79
N ILE A 129 -5.16 -4.98 -10.72
CA ILE A 129 -6.34 -4.14 -10.57
C ILE A 129 -5.89 -2.69 -10.56
N ARG A 130 -6.58 -1.87 -11.35
CA ARG A 130 -6.30 -0.45 -11.49
C ARG A 130 -7.34 0.35 -10.74
N LEU A 131 -6.91 1.14 -9.77
CA LEU A 131 -7.74 2.03 -8.97
C LEU A 131 -7.49 3.49 -9.36
N TYR A 132 -8.52 4.12 -9.89
CA TYR A 132 -8.60 5.57 -10.05
C TYR A 132 -9.50 6.10 -8.95
N GLY A 133 -8.98 6.96 -8.09
CA GLY A 133 -9.81 7.40 -7.01
C GLY A 133 -9.22 8.49 -6.15
N LEU A 134 -10.14 9.18 -5.48
CA LEU A 134 -9.82 10.13 -4.44
C LEU A 134 -10.89 10.01 -3.37
N GLY A 135 -10.46 9.68 -2.15
CA GLY A 135 -11.43 9.46 -1.10
C GLY A 135 -10.86 9.30 0.30
N ALA A 136 -11.79 8.98 1.20
CA ALA A 136 -11.56 8.70 2.61
C ALA A 136 -10.58 7.53 2.79
N LEU A 137 -9.71 7.59 3.80
CA LEU A 137 -8.63 6.62 4.00
C LEU A 137 -9.16 5.24 4.41
N SER A 138 -10.29 5.20 5.10
CA SER A 138 -11.02 3.99 5.47
C SER A 138 -11.55 3.27 4.22
N VAL A 139 -12.01 4.02 3.21
CA VAL A 139 -12.40 3.42 1.93
C VAL A 139 -11.17 2.87 1.20
N ALA A 140 -10.08 3.65 1.16
CA ALA A 140 -8.82 3.24 0.55
C ALA A 140 -8.30 1.93 1.16
N PHE A 141 -8.23 1.87 2.48
CA PHE A 141 -7.83 0.68 3.22
C PHE A 141 -8.75 -0.51 2.94
N THR A 142 -10.07 -0.30 3.00
CA THR A 142 -11.06 -1.35 2.70
C THR A 142 -10.91 -1.91 1.28
N PHE A 143 -10.62 -1.04 0.30
CA PHE A 143 -10.36 -1.46 -1.08
C PHE A 143 -9.14 -2.37 -1.17
N GLY A 144 -8.03 -1.99 -0.54
CA GLY A 144 -6.84 -2.84 -0.45
C GLY A 144 -7.17 -4.22 0.12
N SER A 145 -7.96 -4.25 1.20
CA SER A 145 -8.35 -5.49 1.89
C SER A 145 -9.31 -6.39 1.12
N ALA A 146 -10.01 -5.86 0.11
CA ALA A 146 -10.79 -6.67 -0.83
C ALA A 146 -9.87 -7.40 -1.81
N PHE A 147 -8.86 -6.71 -2.34
CA PHE A 147 -7.93 -7.25 -3.32
C PHE A 147 -6.61 -7.69 -2.69
N ARG A 148 -6.65 -8.71 -1.85
CA ARG A 148 -5.52 -9.15 -1.00
C ARG A 148 -4.32 -9.68 -1.80
N GLU A 149 -3.09 -9.41 -1.34
CA GLU A 149 -1.86 -10.00 -1.94
C GLU A 149 -1.90 -11.54 -1.93
N VAL A 150 -2.41 -12.15 -0.84
CA VAL A 150 -2.57 -13.62 -0.76
C VAL A 150 -3.53 -14.17 -1.82
N GLY A 151 -4.43 -13.33 -2.34
CA GLY A 151 -5.29 -13.61 -3.47
C GLY A 151 -4.60 -13.46 -4.83
N ARG A 152 -3.30 -13.14 -4.85
CA ARG A 152 -2.47 -12.89 -6.04
C ARG A 152 -2.90 -11.66 -6.86
N TYR A 153 -3.50 -10.67 -6.20
CA TYR A 153 -3.76 -9.38 -6.82
C TYR A 153 -2.50 -8.51 -6.80
N LEU A 154 -2.34 -7.70 -7.84
CA LEU A 154 -1.44 -6.55 -7.88
C LEU A 154 -2.28 -5.29 -7.98
N LEU A 155 -1.85 -4.19 -7.36
CA LEU A 155 -2.60 -2.94 -7.37
C LEU A 155 -1.79 -1.84 -8.06
N GLU A 156 -2.40 -1.21 -9.05
CA GLU A 156 -2.00 0.09 -9.59
C GLU A 156 -2.98 1.14 -9.03
N VAL A 157 -2.47 2.15 -8.33
CA VAL A 157 -3.30 3.16 -7.65
C VAL A 157 -2.92 4.56 -8.11
N GLU A 158 -3.91 5.34 -8.52
CA GLU A 158 -3.76 6.77 -8.75
C GLU A 158 -3.53 7.51 -7.43
N GLN A 159 -2.34 8.11 -7.27
CA GLN A 159 -1.99 8.96 -6.14
C GLN A 159 -1.81 10.40 -6.58
N PHE A 160 -2.62 11.29 -6.04
CA PHE A 160 -2.48 12.73 -6.21
C PHE A 160 -1.43 13.30 -5.25
N PHE A 161 -0.38 13.93 -5.78
CA PHE A 161 0.62 14.63 -4.99
C PHE A 161 1.05 15.92 -5.70
N ALA A 162 1.14 17.02 -4.95
CA ALA A 162 1.54 18.33 -5.47
C ALA A 162 0.79 18.80 -6.74
N GLY A 163 -0.51 18.50 -6.84
CA GLY A 163 -1.35 18.86 -7.98
C GLY A 163 -1.15 18.01 -9.23
N LYS A 164 -0.40 16.91 -9.14
CA LYS A 164 -0.18 15.95 -10.22
C LYS A 164 -0.63 14.56 -9.80
N SER A 165 -1.10 13.80 -10.78
CA SER A 165 -1.42 12.39 -10.65
C SER A 165 -0.17 11.56 -10.94
N HIS A 166 0.06 10.53 -10.11
CA HIS A 166 1.12 9.55 -10.25
C HIS A 166 0.53 8.16 -10.02
N PHE A 167 0.97 7.15 -10.77
CA PHE A 167 0.56 5.77 -10.53
C PHE A 167 1.54 5.10 -9.59
N TRP A 168 1.01 4.52 -8.52
CA TRP A 168 1.76 3.71 -7.57
C TRP A 168 1.45 2.23 -7.77
N TYR A 169 2.43 1.36 -7.52
CA TYR A 169 2.29 -0.08 -7.73
C TYR A 169 2.65 -0.85 -6.45
N SER A 170 1.82 -1.83 -6.08
CA SER A 170 1.98 -2.56 -4.81
C SER A 170 3.20 -3.49 -4.78
N ASP A 171 3.75 -3.86 -5.92
CA ASP A 171 4.90 -4.76 -6.07
C ASP A 171 6.24 -4.04 -6.25
N GLU A 172 6.24 -2.71 -6.38
CA GLU A 172 7.47 -1.94 -6.60
C GLU A 172 8.52 -2.21 -5.52
N THR A 173 9.78 -2.28 -5.94
CA THR A 173 10.95 -2.53 -5.07
C THR A 173 11.89 -1.33 -5.07
N PRO A 174 12.74 -1.16 -4.03
CA PRO A 174 13.72 -0.09 -4.00
C PRO A 174 14.58 -0.07 -5.27
N PRO A 175 14.74 1.09 -5.93
CA PRO A 175 15.69 1.23 -7.02
C PRO A 175 17.10 0.88 -6.54
N GLY A 176 17.92 0.29 -7.41
CA GLY A 176 19.26 -0.19 -7.06
C GLY A 176 20.09 0.83 -6.27
N GLY A 177 20.53 0.43 -5.07
CA GLY A 177 21.36 1.25 -4.19
C GLY A 177 20.61 2.23 -3.27
N GLN A 178 19.28 2.31 -3.33
CA GLN A 178 18.49 3.10 -2.38
C GLN A 178 18.16 2.29 -1.13
N MET A 179 18.29 2.92 0.04
CA MET A 179 17.92 2.32 1.32
C MET A 179 16.39 2.29 1.44
N ALA A 180 15.84 1.14 1.82
CA ALA A 180 14.42 1.01 2.10
C ALA A 180 14.00 1.94 3.24
N PRO A 181 12.89 2.69 3.11
CA PRO A 181 12.29 3.33 4.27
C PRO A 181 11.76 2.24 5.21
N GLU A 182 11.66 2.58 6.49
CA GLU A 182 11.12 1.69 7.51
C GLU A 182 10.11 2.43 8.38
N PHE A 183 9.10 1.70 8.88
CA PHE A 183 8.32 2.18 9.99
C PHE A 183 9.13 2.06 11.28
N VAL A 184 9.20 3.13 12.06
CA VAL A 184 9.63 3.12 13.45
C VAL A 184 8.40 2.76 14.30
N PRO A 185 8.37 1.55 14.90
CA PRO A 185 7.24 1.15 15.72
C PRO A 185 7.40 1.70 17.15
N HIS A 186 6.38 2.38 17.65
CA HIS A 186 6.26 2.80 19.03
C HIS A 186 5.16 1.98 19.71
N TYR A 187 5.52 1.24 20.76
CA TYR A 187 4.57 0.43 21.53
C TYR A 187 4.23 1.15 22.82
N LEU A 188 2.99 1.62 22.93
CA LEU A 188 2.48 2.29 24.10
C LEU A 188 1.77 1.28 24.99
N ALA A 189 2.13 1.28 26.28
CA ALA A 189 1.47 0.44 27.26
C ALA A 189 -0.01 0.82 27.40
N GLY A 190 -0.83 -0.17 27.75
CA GLY A 190 -2.25 0.03 28.03
C GLY A 190 -2.69 -0.76 29.24
N ASN A 191 -3.99 -0.72 29.50
CA ASN A 191 -4.63 -1.42 30.59
C ASN A 191 -4.84 -2.90 30.22
N PRO A 192 -4.20 -3.86 30.92
CA PRO A 192 -4.35 -5.28 30.60
C PRO A 192 -5.79 -5.81 30.73
N ALA A 193 -6.65 -5.10 31.47
CA ALA A 193 -8.06 -5.44 31.65
C ALA A 193 -8.99 -4.86 30.56
N ALA A 194 -8.51 -3.94 29.72
CA ALA A 194 -9.25 -3.49 28.54
C ALA A 194 -9.41 -4.66 27.53
N THR A 195 -10.26 -4.51 26.52
CA THR A 195 -10.46 -5.54 25.47
C THR A 195 -9.77 -5.18 24.16
N ASP A 196 -9.76 -3.89 23.82
CA ASP A 196 -9.45 -3.41 22.48
C ASP A 196 -8.04 -2.80 22.43
N GLY A 197 -7.42 -2.81 21.25
CA GLY A 197 -6.13 -2.16 20.98
C GLY A 197 -6.26 -1.10 19.91
N ALA A 198 -5.33 -0.15 19.85
CA ALA A 198 -5.30 0.84 18.77
C ALA A 198 -4.03 0.72 17.93
N VAL A 199 -4.16 1.03 16.64
CA VAL A 199 -3.07 1.12 15.68
C VAL A 199 -3.16 2.47 14.99
N ILE A 200 -2.09 3.25 15.08
CA ILE A 200 -1.96 4.54 14.40
C ILE A 200 -0.88 4.39 13.34
N VAL A 201 -1.20 4.67 12.08
CA VAL A 201 -0.19 4.69 11.00
C VAL A 201 -0.03 6.11 10.51
N TYR A 202 1.20 6.59 10.53
CA TYR A 202 1.53 7.97 10.22
C TYR A 202 2.69 8.05 9.22
N ALA A 203 2.44 8.72 8.11
CA ALA A 203 3.41 9.03 7.07
C ALA A 203 2.99 10.32 6.33
N ALA A 204 2.74 11.39 7.07
CA ALA A 204 2.21 12.64 6.52
C ALA A 204 3.16 13.83 6.74
N PRO A 205 3.56 14.57 5.70
CA PRO A 205 4.57 15.63 5.83
C PRO A 205 4.09 16.92 6.54
N LYS A 206 2.80 17.03 6.87
CA LYS A 206 2.17 18.28 7.34
C LYS A 206 1.74 18.28 8.81
N GLN A 207 1.83 17.14 9.49
CA GLN A 207 1.41 16.98 10.88
C GLN A 207 2.50 16.24 11.60
N SER A 208 2.85 16.63 12.82
CA SER A 208 3.78 15.89 13.66
C SER A 208 3.11 14.65 14.27
N LEU A 209 3.93 13.67 14.65
CA LEU A 209 3.48 12.52 15.43
C LEU A 209 2.71 12.93 16.70
N ALA A 210 3.20 13.97 17.39
CA ALA A 210 2.57 14.51 18.59
C ALA A 210 1.17 15.05 18.32
N GLU A 211 0.95 15.75 17.21
CA GLU A 211 -0.37 16.28 16.84
C GLU A 211 -1.37 15.17 16.53
N ILE A 212 -0.97 14.14 15.80
CA ILE A 212 -1.85 13.01 15.45
C ILE A 212 -2.15 12.17 16.69
N THR A 213 -1.15 11.89 17.51
CA THR A 213 -1.32 11.09 18.73
C THR A 213 -2.20 11.83 19.74
N ALA A 214 -2.07 13.16 19.87
CA ALA A 214 -2.98 13.98 20.67
C ALA A 214 -4.40 14.02 20.09
N SER A 215 -4.55 14.05 18.76
CA SER A 215 -5.84 13.96 18.06
C SER A 215 -6.58 12.66 18.38
N VAL A 216 -5.88 11.52 18.31
CA VAL A 216 -6.44 10.21 18.68
C VAL A 216 -6.73 10.13 20.18
N GLY A 217 -5.84 10.64 21.02
CA GLY A 217 -6.06 10.71 22.45
C GLY A 217 -7.31 11.53 22.81
N ARG A 218 -7.57 12.65 22.14
CA ARG A 218 -8.80 13.45 22.35
C ARG A 218 -10.08 12.68 22.03
N TYR A 219 -10.08 11.86 20.98
CA TYR A 219 -11.22 10.98 20.67
C TYR A 219 -11.54 10.04 21.84
N TRP A 220 -10.50 9.48 22.47
CA TRP A 220 -10.66 8.61 23.64
C TRP A 220 -10.80 9.36 24.97
N GLY A 221 -10.72 10.69 25.00
CA GLY A 221 -10.64 11.47 26.24
C GLY A 221 -9.34 11.23 27.03
N GLU A 222 -8.27 10.79 26.37
CA GLU A 222 -6.97 10.40 26.91
C GLU A 222 -5.81 11.20 26.27
N ALA A 223 -6.06 12.44 25.85
CA ALA A 223 -5.09 13.26 25.11
C ALA A 223 -3.73 13.41 25.81
N ASP A 224 -3.75 13.65 27.12
CA ASP A 224 -2.53 13.81 27.92
C ASP A 224 -1.81 12.48 28.14
N ILE A 225 -2.55 11.37 28.19
CA ILE A 225 -1.98 10.01 28.31
C ILE A 225 -1.25 9.64 27.02
N PHE A 226 -1.88 9.87 25.87
CA PHE A 226 -1.29 9.63 24.56
C PHE A 226 -0.06 10.50 24.31
N LYS A 227 -0.04 11.73 24.84
CA LYS A 227 1.14 12.60 24.83
C LYS A 227 2.27 12.06 25.73
N ALA A 228 1.95 11.69 26.98
CA ALA A 228 2.92 11.14 27.93
C ALA A 228 3.45 9.75 27.53
N ALA A 229 2.65 8.98 26.78
CA ALA A 229 3.00 7.66 26.30
C ALA A 229 4.08 7.71 25.21
N LEU A 230 4.10 8.74 24.36
CA LEU A 230 5.20 8.97 23.41
C LEU A 230 6.55 9.20 24.12
N ASP A 231 6.52 9.74 25.34
CA ASP A 231 7.69 9.91 26.21
C ASP A 231 7.98 8.66 27.06
N GLY A 232 7.25 7.55 26.86
CA GLY A 232 7.42 6.28 27.57
C GLY A 232 6.87 6.26 29.00
N THR A 233 6.07 7.26 29.39
CA THR A 233 5.60 7.44 30.78
C THR A 233 4.09 7.30 30.96
N GLY A 234 3.32 7.29 29.86
CA GLY A 234 1.87 7.11 29.86
C GLY A 234 1.44 5.69 29.53
N ALA A 235 0.33 5.25 30.12
CA ALA A 235 -0.37 4.02 29.75
C ALA A 235 -1.87 4.31 29.57
N SER A 236 -2.47 3.87 28.46
CA SER A 236 -3.91 4.04 28.21
C SER A 236 -4.73 3.28 29.27
N GLU A 237 -5.79 3.90 29.78
CA GLU A 237 -6.72 3.24 30.71
C GLU A 237 -7.81 2.46 29.96
N LYS A 238 -8.11 2.86 28.72
CA LYS A 238 -9.20 2.31 27.90
C LYS A 238 -8.78 1.24 26.90
N LEU A 239 -7.52 1.19 26.52
CA LEU A 239 -7.01 0.26 25.51
C LEU A 239 -5.98 -0.68 26.13
N LYS A 240 -5.90 -1.92 25.62
CA LYS A 240 -4.88 -2.91 26.01
C LYS A 240 -3.46 -2.47 25.66
N GLY A 241 -3.35 -1.59 24.67
CA GLY A 241 -2.11 -1.01 24.20
C GLY A 241 -2.35 -0.24 22.91
N VAL A 242 -1.33 0.51 22.49
CA VAL A 242 -1.36 1.25 21.23
C VAL A 242 -0.08 0.98 20.46
N LEU A 243 -0.19 0.61 19.20
CA LEU A 243 0.92 0.57 18.27
C LEU A 243 0.89 1.84 17.42
N VAL A 244 1.99 2.56 17.35
CA VAL A 244 2.17 3.65 16.39
C VAL A 244 3.26 3.26 15.39
N LEU A 245 2.91 3.29 14.11
CA LEU A 245 3.85 3.08 13.00
C LEU A 245 4.15 4.44 12.37
N GLU A 246 5.33 4.97 12.67
CA GLU A 246 5.80 6.25 12.13
C GLU A 246 6.80 6.00 10.99
N ALA A 247 6.51 6.51 9.80
CA ALA A 247 7.49 6.58 8.74
C ALA A 247 8.10 7.99 8.72
N GLU A 248 9.42 8.09 8.86
CA GLU A 248 10.10 9.36 8.68
C GLU A 248 9.99 9.78 7.21
N MET A 249 9.20 10.82 6.96
CA MET A 249 9.16 11.47 5.66
C MET A 249 10.43 12.28 5.52
N ALA A 250 11.33 11.92 4.58
CA ALA A 250 12.61 12.61 4.38
C ALA A 250 12.40 14.12 4.24
N SER A 251 12.61 14.85 5.35
CA SER A 251 12.22 16.25 5.56
C SER A 251 12.94 17.26 4.65
N LYS A 252 13.86 16.80 3.81
CA LYS A 252 14.83 17.66 3.12
C LYS A 252 14.43 18.09 1.72
N LYS A 253 13.42 17.47 1.11
CA LYS A 253 12.82 17.93 -0.16
C LYS A 253 11.33 17.77 -0.02
N LYS A 254 10.54 18.74 -0.47
CA LYS A 254 9.06 18.70 -0.47
C LYS A 254 8.46 17.55 -1.32
N GLN A 255 9.21 16.49 -1.58
CA GLN A 255 8.77 15.26 -2.22
C GLN A 255 8.13 14.39 -1.14
N GLY A 256 6.85 14.07 -1.30
CA GLY A 256 6.18 13.07 -0.48
C GLY A 256 6.74 11.68 -0.80
N LEU A 257 6.09 10.63 -0.27
CA LEU A 257 6.47 9.26 -0.57
C LEU A 257 6.46 9.01 -2.09
N GLN A 258 7.41 8.23 -2.55
CA GLN A 258 7.42 7.61 -3.86
C GLN A 258 6.62 6.30 -3.81
N SER A 259 6.26 5.79 -4.98
CA SER A 259 5.50 4.54 -5.14
C SER A 259 6.17 3.36 -4.42
N TRP A 260 7.42 3.05 -4.77
CA TRP A 260 8.18 1.98 -4.13
C TRP A 260 8.35 2.16 -2.62
N GLU A 261 8.48 3.40 -2.11
CA GLU A 261 8.58 3.66 -0.67
C GLU A 261 7.29 3.23 0.04
N ALA A 262 6.14 3.59 -0.51
CA ALA A 262 4.84 3.18 0.03
C ALA A 262 4.64 1.65 -0.04
N ALA A 263 5.02 1.01 -1.14
CA ALA A 263 4.93 -0.44 -1.30
C ALA A 263 5.80 -1.20 -0.27
N VAL A 264 7.03 -0.71 -0.05
CA VAL A 264 7.95 -1.28 0.94
C VAL A 264 7.43 -1.09 2.37
N LEU A 265 7.00 0.12 2.74
CA LEU A 265 6.42 0.41 4.05
C LEU A 265 5.22 -0.50 4.34
N ALA A 266 4.31 -0.66 3.37
CA ALA A 266 3.15 -1.53 3.52
C ALA A 266 3.54 -2.99 3.80
N ARG A 267 4.48 -3.57 3.01
CA ARG A 267 4.98 -4.94 3.22
C ARG A 267 5.64 -5.13 4.59
N GLN A 268 6.41 -4.15 5.04
CA GLN A 268 7.12 -4.24 6.33
C GLN A 268 6.21 -4.06 7.55
N SER A 269 5.07 -3.37 7.39
CA SER A 269 4.13 -3.07 8.49
C SER A 269 3.51 -4.30 9.16
N GLY A 270 3.46 -5.44 8.46
CA GLY A 270 2.84 -6.66 8.99
C GLY A 270 3.55 -7.23 10.21
N ARG A 271 4.88 -7.11 10.29
CA ARG A 271 5.66 -7.66 11.41
C ARG A 271 5.38 -6.95 12.75
N PRO A 272 5.55 -5.62 12.87
CA PRO A 272 5.26 -4.92 14.12
C PRO A 272 3.77 -5.04 14.52
N LEU A 273 2.86 -5.08 13.54
CA LEU A 273 1.44 -5.32 13.80
C LEU A 273 1.18 -6.71 14.39
N ALA A 274 1.79 -7.76 13.83
CA ALA A 274 1.67 -9.11 14.36
C ALA A 274 2.27 -9.21 15.78
N ASP A 275 3.42 -8.59 16.02
CA ASP A 275 4.05 -8.54 17.34
C ASP A 275 3.14 -7.85 18.37
N PHE A 276 2.55 -6.71 18.01
CA PHE A 276 1.56 -6.02 18.85
C PHE A 276 0.34 -6.90 19.17
N ILE A 277 -0.26 -7.53 18.16
CA ILE A 277 -1.44 -8.40 18.32
C ILE A 277 -1.11 -9.59 19.22
N ASN A 278 0.05 -10.21 19.04
CA ASN A 278 0.46 -11.38 19.82
C ASN A 278 0.73 -11.03 21.30
N GLN A 279 1.30 -9.86 21.56
CA GLN A 279 1.61 -9.39 22.91
C GLN A 279 0.36 -8.94 23.66
N THR A 280 -0.50 -8.12 23.02
CA THR A 280 -1.65 -7.50 23.70
C THR A 280 -2.92 -8.32 23.59
N LYS A 281 -3.03 -9.20 22.59
CA LYS A 281 -4.22 -10.03 22.31
C LYS A 281 -5.52 -9.22 22.37
N PRO A 282 -5.66 -8.16 21.56
CA PRO A 282 -6.87 -7.35 21.56
C PRO A 282 -8.01 -8.13 20.89
N GLU A 283 -9.26 -7.87 21.29
CA GLU A 283 -10.43 -8.43 20.62
C GLU A 283 -10.75 -7.68 19.32
N LYS A 284 -10.61 -6.35 19.37
CA LYS A 284 -10.77 -5.42 18.25
C LYS A 284 -9.58 -4.47 18.14
N LEU A 285 -9.25 -4.08 16.92
CA LEU A 285 -8.27 -3.06 16.60
C LEU A 285 -8.96 -1.78 16.11
N HIS A 286 -8.61 -0.65 16.71
CA HIS A 286 -9.00 0.68 16.25
C HIS A 286 -7.89 1.25 15.36
N LEU A 287 -8.17 1.43 14.07
CA LEU A 287 -7.19 1.86 13.07
C LEU A 287 -7.38 3.34 12.72
N PHE A 288 -6.34 4.12 12.97
CA PHE A 288 -6.25 5.54 12.61
C PHE A 288 -5.16 5.72 11.55
N LEU A 289 -5.54 6.30 10.41
CA LEU A 289 -4.64 6.50 9.27
C LEU A 289 -4.37 7.99 9.05
N ALA A 290 -3.09 8.35 9.02
CA ALA A 290 -2.59 9.66 8.63
C ALA A 290 -1.49 9.48 7.58
N VAL A 291 -1.89 8.96 6.41
CA VAL A 291 -1.01 8.54 5.31
C VAL A 291 -1.55 9.00 3.95
N PRO A 292 -0.76 8.95 2.87
CA PRO A 292 -1.28 9.11 1.51
C PRO A 292 -2.30 8.02 1.15
N PHE A 293 -3.24 8.35 0.27
CA PHE A 293 -4.33 7.45 -0.18
C PHE A 293 -3.80 6.10 -0.69
N GLY A 294 -2.79 6.12 -1.57
CA GLY A 294 -2.17 4.91 -2.10
C GLY A 294 -1.50 4.04 -1.03
N LEU A 295 -0.89 4.65 0.00
CA LEU A 295 -0.34 3.89 1.12
C LEU A 295 -1.45 3.25 1.96
N ALA A 296 -2.58 3.93 2.17
CA ALA A 296 -3.74 3.33 2.84
C ALA A 296 -4.27 2.11 2.06
N VAL A 297 -4.34 2.18 0.73
CA VAL A 297 -4.67 1.03 -0.12
C VAL A 297 -3.66 -0.10 0.07
N PHE A 298 -2.36 0.17 0.00
CA PHE A 298 -1.34 -0.86 0.14
C PHE A 298 -1.31 -1.49 1.54
N LEU A 299 -1.57 -0.73 2.60
CA LEU A 299 -1.72 -1.29 3.95
C LEU A 299 -2.89 -2.29 4.00
N GLY A 300 -4.05 -1.91 3.46
CA GLY A 300 -5.20 -2.80 3.39
C GLY A 300 -4.92 -4.07 2.58
N HIS A 301 -4.16 -3.93 1.49
CA HIS A 301 -3.70 -5.02 0.61
C HIS A 301 -2.74 -6.00 1.27
N GLN A 302 -2.00 -5.55 2.29
CA GLN A 302 -0.99 -6.32 3.00
C GLN A 302 -1.54 -6.95 4.29
N TRP A 303 -2.52 -6.30 4.94
CA TRP A 303 -3.05 -6.72 6.26
C TRP A 303 -4.10 -7.84 6.16
N ASN A 304 -3.78 -8.92 5.46
CA ASN A 304 -4.73 -9.92 4.97
C ASN A 304 -5.16 -10.99 5.98
N ALA A 305 -4.48 -11.07 7.14
CA ALA A 305 -4.59 -12.21 8.06
C ALA A 305 -4.52 -11.79 9.53
N LEU A 306 -5.17 -10.68 9.89
CA LEU A 306 -5.17 -10.22 11.27
C LEU A 306 -6.00 -11.12 12.19
N ASN A 307 -7.03 -11.80 11.67
CA ASN A 307 -8.03 -12.53 12.46
C ASN A 307 -8.59 -11.66 13.62
N LYS A 308 -8.88 -10.39 13.28
CA LYS A 308 -9.36 -9.35 14.19
C LYS A 308 -10.43 -8.54 13.49
N LYS A 309 -11.34 -7.99 14.31
CA LYS A 309 -12.18 -6.87 13.91
C LYS A 309 -11.32 -5.62 13.84
N VAL A 310 -11.41 -4.89 12.75
CA VAL A 310 -10.69 -3.63 12.55
C VAL A 310 -11.71 -2.53 12.32
N GLN A 311 -11.86 -1.64 13.29
CA GLN A 311 -12.66 -0.42 13.15
C GLN A 311 -11.78 0.69 12.58
N CYS A 312 -12.08 1.15 11.38
CA CYS A 312 -11.40 2.30 10.78
C CYS A 312 -12.00 3.61 11.28
N TYR A 313 -11.19 4.67 11.25
CA TYR A 313 -11.59 6.01 11.68
C TYR A 313 -11.23 7.07 10.63
N GLU A 314 -12.12 8.03 10.44
CA GLU A 314 -11.88 9.21 9.61
C GLU A 314 -11.70 10.46 10.46
N TRP A 315 -10.76 11.30 10.02
CA TRP A 315 -10.60 12.63 10.59
C TRP A 315 -11.65 13.57 10.00
N ILE A 316 -12.46 14.21 10.86
CA ILE A 316 -13.60 15.02 10.43
C ILE A 316 -13.41 16.54 10.58
N GLY A 317 -12.25 17.03 11.03
CA GLY A 317 -11.98 18.47 11.15
C GLY A 317 -12.25 19.08 12.53
N GLY A 318 -11.89 20.36 12.69
CA GLY A 318 -11.97 21.11 13.96
C GLY A 318 -10.82 20.82 14.93
N ASP A 319 -11.05 21.01 16.24
CA ASP A 319 -10.11 20.70 17.34
C ASP A 319 -9.93 19.17 17.55
N THR A 320 -9.77 18.44 16.44
CA THR A 320 -9.52 17.00 16.32
C THR A 320 -10.59 16.07 16.88
N ILE A 321 -11.53 15.72 16.02
CA ILE A 321 -12.43 14.60 16.26
C ILE A 321 -12.23 13.60 15.14
N TYR A 322 -11.99 12.35 15.53
CA TYR A 322 -12.16 11.20 14.64
C TYR A 322 -13.59 10.70 14.77
N ALA A 323 -14.14 10.18 13.68
CA ALA A 323 -15.42 9.49 13.69
C ALA A 323 -15.24 8.04 13.22
N PRO A 324 -15.95 7.07 13.83
CA PRO A 324 -15.88 5.68 13.40
C PRO A 324 -16.46 5.55 11.99
N ALA A 325 -15.71 4.88 11.12
CA ALA A 325 -16.06 4.55 9.75
C ALA A 325 -16.46 3.07 9.64
N GLY A 326 -16.08 2.39 8.55
CA GLY A 326 -16.34 0.96 8.37
C GLY A 326 -15.56 0.07 9.34
N GLU A 327 -16.16 -1.07 9.69
CA GLU A 327 -15.51 -2.16 10.43
C GLU A 327 -15.31 -3.36 9.52
N LEU A 328 -14.07 -3.85 9.48
CA LEU A 328 -13.66 -5.01 8.69
C LEU A 328 -13.45 -6.22 9.58
N GLN A 329 -13.89 -7.38 9.10
CA GLN A 329 -13.56 -8.66 9.70
C GLN A 329 -12.51 -9.36 8.82
N PHE A 330 -11.30 -9.48 9.36
CA PHE A 330 -10.24 -10.31 8.80
C PHE A 330 -10.24 -11.70 9.42
#